data_AF-A0A3R7XQZ9-F1
#
_entry.id   AF-A0A3R7XQZ9-F1
#
_cell.length_a   1.000
_cell.length_b   1.000
_cell.length_c   1.000
_cell.angle_alpha   90.00
_cell.angle_beta   90.00
_cell.angle_gamma   90.00
#
_symmetry.space_group_name_H-M   'P 1'
#
loop_
_entity.id
_entity.type
_entity.pdbx_description
1 polymer ?
#
loop_
_entity_poly.entity_id
_entity_poly.type
_entity_poly.pdbx_seq_one_letter_code
_entity_poly.pdbx_strand_id
1 'polypeptide(L)'
;MLKKLKKIFYFFLLSFFSFAQTTYYVAKSGSNSNSGTSTSSPFLTITHAVSQINPGDQIFIRRGTYHEEIIINNIDSSNGNETLITNYNNEKVIIDGTINVTGQWIDDTIGGVGVKKVESFTESITQLFVGNDQMVMARWPNAQFSDLSIYDHDNWAQGEESGSIDGSFLIDETYENPGSLSLANSIGILNVGSFRTFNRNIATHTQQGGDDVITYTNPIGDNGLGAGLSNNGELKDKHHYFFFEGKKEFLDNQNEWFLDHANDVLYLKPPNGIDLNNTPIRGKIRDYSISISGSEHLKINGLIFFATTIHTSGSKNIEISECNFYFPSHSRRMLGD
;
A
#
# COMPACT_ATOMS: atom_id res chain seq x y z
N MET A 1 82.61 31.16 -0.13
CA MET A 1 81.41 30.85 0.68
C MET A 1 80.45 30.00 -0.16
N LEU A 2 80.29 28.71 0.12
CA LEU A 2 79.20 27.89 -0.43
C LEU A 2 78.40 27.32 0.75
N LYS A 3 77.16 27.80 0.95
CA LYS A 3 76.24 27.27 1.96
C LYS A 3 75.57 26.00 1.41
N LYS A 4 75.80 24.85 2.04
CA LYS A 4 75.05 23.61 1.77
C LYS A 4 73.66 23.71 2.42
N LEU A 5 72.61 23.71 1.61
CA LEU A 5 71.22 23.63 2.05
C LEU A 5 70.86 22.14 2.27
N LYS A 6 70.68 21.70 3.51
CA LYS A 6 70.13 20.37 3.83
C LYS A 6 68.62 20.42 3.63
N LYS A 7 68.09 19.72 2.62
CA LYS A 7 66.65 19.44 2.49
C LYS A 7 66.30 18.33 3.49
N ILE A 8 65.50 18.65 4.50
CA ILE A 8 64.84 17.69 5.38
C ILE A 8 63.55 17.27 4.68
N PHE A 9 63.41 15.98 4.40
CA PHE A 9 62.22 15.39 3.79
C PHE A 9 61.32 14.90 4.94
N TYR A 10 60.17 15.55 5.14
CA TYR A 10 59.15 15.08 6.08
C TYR A 10 58.34 13.98 5.38
N PHE A 11 58.45 12.75 5.88
CA PHE A 11 57.64 11.62 5.43
C PHE A 11 56.30 11.67 6.17
N PHE A 12 55.25 12.13 5.49
CA PHE A 12 53.88 12.14 6.01
C PHE A 12 53.33 10.72 5.89
N LEU A 13 53.24 9.99 7.00
CA LEU A 13 52.60 8.67 7.05
C LEU A 13 51.08 8.91 6.89
N LEU A 14 50.53 8.73 5.68
CA LEU A 14 49.09 8.63 5.50
C LEU A 14 48.63 7.29 6.07
N SER A 15 48.05 7.33 7.27
CA SER A 15 47.30 6.21 7.83
C SER A 15 46.05 6.00 6.97
N PHE A 16 46.08 5.04 6.05
CA PHE A 16 44.88 4.55 5.39
C PHE A 16 44.04 3.82 6.45
N PHE A 17 42.99 4.46 6.95
CA PHE A 17 41.94 3.75 7.67
C PHE A 17 41.24 2.83 6.67
N SER A 18 41.58 1.55 6.68
CA SER A 18 40.74 0.54 6.05
C SER A 18 39.51 0.39 6.96
N PHE A 19 38.36 0.93 6.55
CA PHE A 19 37.11 0.59 7.21
C PHE A 19 36.88 -0.90 6.98
N ALA A 20 36.93 -1.69 8.06
CA ALA A 20 36.59 -3.09 7.99
C ALA A 20 35.07 -3.20 7.83
N GLN A 21 34.62 -3.72 6.70
CA GLN A 21 33.22 -4.05 6.46
C GLN A 21 32.75 -5.05 7.52
N THR A 22 31.77 -4.65 8.32
CA THR A 22 31.16 -5.51 9.33
C THR A 22 29.93 -6.20 8.76
N THR A 23 29.79 -7.48 9.06
CA THR A 23 28.62 -8.27 8.65
C THR A 23 27.74 -8.56 9.86
N TYR A 24 26.47 -8.20 9.77
CA TYR A 24 25.44 -8.48 10.75
C TYR A 24 24.44 -9.51 10.24
N TYR A 25 23.85 -10.25 11.16
CA TYR A 25 22.85 -11.28 10.90
C TYR A 25 21.58 -10.97 11.70
N VAL A 26 20.43 -11.13 11.06
CA VAL A 26 19.10 -10.98 11.67
C VAL A 26 18.35 -12.30 11.56
N ALA A 27 17.70 -12.75 12.63
CA ALA A 27 16.85 -13.94 12.60
C ALA A 27 15.72 -13.85 13.63
N LYS A 28 14.56 -14.47 13.34
CA LYS A 28 13.43 -14.56 14.29
C LYS A 28 13.74 -15.29 15.59
N SER A 29 14.81 -16.08 15.64
CA SER A 29 15.32 -16.74 16.85
C SER A 29 16.44 -15.96 17.56
N GLY A 30 16.77 -14.76 17.08
CA GLY A 30 17.83 -13.91 17.60
C GLY A 30 17.43 -13.09 18.82
N SER A 31 18.32 -12.19 19.23
CA SER A 31 18.10 -11.20 20.28
C SER A 31 18.84 -9.91 19.93
N ASN A 32 18.20 -8.75 20.15
CA ASN A 32 18.86 -7.45 19.98
C ASN A 32 19.91 -7.15 21.07
N SER A 33 20.06 -8.04 22.06
CA SER A 33 21.18 -8.00 23.01
C SER A 33 22.44 -8.71 22.51
N ASN A 34 22.36 -9.45 21.40
CA ASN A 34 23.51 -10.13 20.82
C ASN A 34 24.43 -9.13 20.11
N SER A 35 25.63 -9.55 19.69
CA SER A 35 26.49 -8.71 18.84
C SER A 35 25.99 -8.63 17.39
N GLY A 36 25.16 -9.58 16.95
CA GLY A 36 24.68 -9.68 15.57
C GLY A 36 25.74 -10.14 14.56
N THR A 37 27.02 -10.28 14.95
CA THR A 37 28.15 -10.56 14.03
C THR A 37 28.36 -12.04 13.69
N SER A 38 27.45 -12.92 14.12
CA SER A 38 27.47 -14.36 13.83
C SER A 38 26.07 -14.90 13.66
N THR A 39 25.89 -15.91 12.81
CA THR A 39 24.62 -16.64 12.61
C THR A 39 24.15 -17.38 13.86
N SER A 40 25.04 -17.65 14.82
CA SER A 40 24.71 -18.28 16.12
C SER A 40 24.21 -17.29 17.16
N SER A 41 24.47 -15.99 16.97
CA SER A 41 24.05 -14.91 17.85
C SER A 41 23.54 -13.71 17.03
N PRO A 42 22.50 -13.90 16.19
CA PRO A 42 21.98 -12.83 15.34
C PRO A 42 21.13 -11.86 16.17
N PHE A 43 20.94 -10.66 15.62
CA PHE A 43 19.89 -9.75 16.08
C PHE A 43 18.50 -10.32 15.82
N LEU A 44 17.50 -9.83 16.56
CA LEU A 44 16.10 -10.25 16.38
C LEU A 44 15.40 -9.46 15.26
N THR A 45 15.72 -8.17 15.14
CA THR A 45 14.96 -7.23 14.30
C THR A 45 15.87 -6.54 13.25
N ILE A 46 15.31 -6.27 12.08
CA ILE A 46 16.02 -5.60 10.98
C ILE A 46 16.28 -4.14 11.35
N THR A 47 15.31 -3.45 11.96
CA THR A 47 15.46 -2.07 12.42
C THR A 47 16.60 -1.93 13.43
N HIS A 48 16.82 -2.93 14.29
CA HIS A 48 17.97 -2.89 15.19
C HIS A 48 19.27 -3.07 14.42
N ALA A 49 19.37 -4.02 13.49
CA ALA A 49 20.58 -4.17 12.67
C ALA A 49 20.92 -2.90 11.90
N VAL A 50 19.93 -2.25 11.28
CA VAL A 50 20.09 -0.96 10.59
C VAL A 50 20.55 0.16 11.53
N SER A 51 20.22 0.11 12.82
CA SER A 51 20.73 1.08 13.80
C SER A 51 22.21 0.89 14.16
N GLN A 52 22.82 -0.26 13.81
CA GLN A 52 24.20 -0.62 14.16
C GLN A 52 25.20 -0.51 12.99
N ILE A 53 24.72 -0.32 11.76
CA ILE A 53 25.60 -0.31 10.58
C ILE A 53 26.30 1.04 10.39
N ASN A 54 27.50 0.97 9.84
CA ASN A 54 28.22 2.08 9.23
C ASN A 54 28.19 1.94 7.69
N PRO A 55 28.52 3.01 6.95
CA PRO A 55 28.66 2.92 5.49
C PRO A 55 29.60 1.80 5.03
N GLY A 56 29.09 0.90 4.20
CA GLY A 56 29.79 -0.27 3.67
C GLY A 56 29.49 -1.58 4.40
N ASP A 57 28.82 -1.55 5.55
CA ASP A 57 28.44 -2.76 6.28
C ASP A 57 27.37 -3.60 5.56
N GLN A 58 27.22 -4.85 5.97
CA GLN A 58 26.25 -5.78 5.39
C GLN A 58 25.29 -6.34 6.45
N ILE A 59 24.02 -6.51 6.09
CA ILE A 59 22.99 -7.17 6.88
C ILE A 59 22.47 -8.37 6.10
N PHE A 60 22.67 -9.57 6.65
CA PHE A 60 22.07 -10.82 6.16
C PHE A 60 20.88 -11.22 7.02
N ILE A 61 19.70 -11.26 6.39
CA ILE A 61 18.44 -11.54 7.07
C ILE A 61 18.05 -12.99 6.82
N ARG A 62 17.84 -13.75 7.89
CA ARG A 62 17.40 -15.14 7.83
C ARG A 62 15.90 -15.24 7.65
N ARG A 63 15.44 -16.40 7.20
CA ARG A 63 14.04 -16.73 6.91
C ARG A 63 13.09 -16.22 7.99
N GLY A 64 11.96 -15.67 7.56
CA GLY A 64 10.90 -15.22 8.45
C GLY A 64 10.06 -14.10 7.88
N THR A 65 8.99 -13.80 8.61
CA THR A 65 8.14 -12.63 8.37
C THR A 65 8.46 -11.54 9.39
N TYR A 66 8.71 -10.34 8.88
CA TYR A 66 9.12 -9.17 9.64
C TYR A 66 8.10 -8.05 9.40
N HIS A 67 7.36 -7.72 10.46
CA HIS A 67 6.36 -6.65 10.48
C HIS A 67 7.01 -5.38 11.06
N GLU A 68 8.02 -4.86 10.37
CA GLU A 68 8.86 -3.76 10.86
C GLU A 68 8.76 -2.53 9.96
N GLU A 69 8.86 -1.35 10.59
CA GLU A 69 9.17 -0.10 9.90
C GLU A 69 10.67 0.15 10.00
N ILE A 70 11.34 0.09 8.86
CA ILE A 70 12.79 0.19 8.76
C ILE A 70 13.11 1.57 8.16
N ILE A 71 13.83 2.37 8.93
CA ILE A 71 14.23 3.72 8.54
C ILE A 71 15.75 3.72 8.34
N ILE A 72 16.18 4.02 7.13
CA ILE A 72 17.59 4.11 6.73
C ILE A 72 17.88 5.56 6.35
N ASN A 73 18.70 6.23 7.16
CA ASN A 73 18.97 7.66 6.99
C ASN A 73 20.47 7.92 6.92
N ASN A 74 20.89 8.75 5.97
CA ASN A 74 22.24 9.29 5.87
C ASN A 74 23.35 8.23 5.82
N ILE A 75 23.12 7.13 5.10
CA ILE A 75 24.18 6.15 4.81
C ILE A 75 24.98 6.65 3.61
N ASP A 76 26.15 7.22 3.86
CA ASP A 76 27.05 7.78 2.82
C ASP A 76 28.14 6.76 2.45
N SER A 77 27.75 5.72 1.71
CA SER A 77 28.68 4.69 1.20
C SER A 77 29.31 5.15 -0.12
N SER A 78 30.26 4.38 -0.65
CA SER A 78 30.91 4.71 -1.93
C SER A 78 30.92 3.52 -2.88
N ASN A 79 31.16 3.79 -4.17
CA ASN A 79 31.29 2.75 -5.18
C ASN A 79 32.42 1.76 -4.81
N GLY A 80 32.11 0.48 -4.76
CA GLY A 80 33.01 -0.59 -4.31
C GLY A 80 33.06 -0.78 -2.79
N ASN A 81 32.28 -0.02 -2.02
CA ASN A 81 32.05 -0.19 -0.59
C ASN A 81 30.57 0.07 -0.27
N GLU A 82 29.66 -0.55 -1.04
CA GLU A 82 28.23 -0.38 -0.87
C GLU A 82 27.73 -1.02 0.43
N THR A 83 26.77 -0.37 1.08
CA THR A 83 26.00 -1.00 2.17
C THR A 83 25.03 -2.00 1.58
N LEU A 84 24.96 -3.22 2.15
CA LEU A 84 24.10 -4.30 1.63
C LEU A 84 23.08 -4.74 2.67
N ILE A 85 21.81 -4.81 2.29
CA ILE A 85 20.74 -5.45 3.06
C ILE A 85 20.16 -6.56 2.18
N THR A 86 20.37 -7.82 2.58
CA THR A 86 20.02 -8.97 1.76
C THR A 86 19.52 -10.15 2.58
N ASN A 87 18.86 -11.10 1.94
CA ASN A 87 18.56 -12.39 2.56
C ASN A 87 19.82 -13.26 2.70
N TYR A 88 19.84 -14.10 3.73
CA TYR A 88 20.91 -15.06 3.97
C TYR A 88 20.69 -16.32 3.12
N ASN A 89 21.65 -16.69 2.26
CA ASN A 89 21.62 -17.93 1.47
C ASN A 89 20.31 -18.19 0.70
N ASN A 90 19.76 -17.17 0.04
CA ASN A 90 18.49 -17.24 -0.69
C ASN A 90 17.28 -17.65 0.18
N GLU A 91 17.37 -17.49 1.50
CA GLU A 91 16.25 -17.76 2.41
C GLU A 91 15.06 -16.82 2.14
N LYS A 92 13.84 -17.31 2.38
CA LYS A 92 12.60 -16.53 2.17
C LYS A 92 12.41 -15.51 3.31
N VAL A 93 12.73 -14.26 3.04
CA VAL A 93 12.54 -13.12 3.96
C VAL A 93 11.36 -12.29 3.46
N ILE A 94 10.31 -12.18 4.28
CA ILE A 94 9.11 -11.41 3.96
C ILE A 94 9.06 -10.18 4.85
N ILE A 95 9.10 -8.99 4.24
CA ILE A 95 8.76 -7.72 4.85
C ILE A 95 7.25 -7.54 4.65
N ASP A 96 6.50 -7.59 5.75
CA ASP A 96 5.03 -7.67 5.71
C ASP A 96 4.41 -6.40 6.32
N GLY A 97 3.72 -5.62 5.49
CA GLY A 97 3.04 -4.38 5.89
C GLY A 97 1.67 -4.57 6.52
N THR A 98 1.30 -5.80 6.85
CA THR A 98 0.01 -6.13 7.46
C THR A 98 0.09 -6.38 8.96
N ILE A 99 -1.08 -6.31 9.61
CA ILE A 99 -1.33 -6.86 10.94
C ILE A 99 -2.36 -7.98 10.83
N ASN A 100 -2.34 -8.93 11.77
CA ASN A 100 -3.42 -9.88 11.91
C ASN A 100 -4.69 -9.16 12.38
N VAL A 101 -5.83 -9.49 11.77
CA VAL A 101 -7.13 -9.14 12.33
C VAL A 101 -7.38 -10.06 13.51
N THR A 102 -7.46 -9.47 14.70
CA THR A 102 -7.74 -10.19 15.96
C THR A 102 -9.16 -9.91 16.41
N GLY A 103 -9.74 -10.82 17.19
CA GLY A 103 -11.14 -10.73 17.62
C GLY A 103 -11.91 -12.01 17.28
N GLN A 104 -13.21 -12.01 17.56
CA GLN A 104 -14.11 -13.11 17.20
C GLN A 104 -14.99 -12.67 16.03
N TRP A 105 -15.03 -13.51 14.99
CA TRP A 105 -15.94 -13.31 13.87
C TRP A 105 -17.34 -13.78 14.24
N ILE A 106 -18.28 -12.85 14.28
CA ILE A 106 -19.69 -13.12 14.59
C ILE A 106 -20.56 -12.98 13.34
N ASP A 107 -21.63 -13.77 13.29
CA ASP A 107 -22.64 -13.68 12.23
C ASP A 107 -23.41 -12.36 12.31
N ASP A 108 -23.65 -11.75 11.16
CA ASP A 108 -24.51 -10.57 11.03
C ASP A 108 -25.22 -10.57 9.68
N THR A 109 -26.07 -9.58 9.43
CA THR A 109 -26.81 -9.42 8.18
C THR A 109 -26.90 -7.95 7.78
N ILE A 110 -26.56 -7.64 6.53
CA ILE A 110 -26.72 -6.31 5.93
C ILE A 110 -27.66 -6.44 4.75
N GLY A 111 -28.79 -5.72 4.76
CA GLY A 111 -29.75 -5.77 3.65
C GLY A 111 -30.33 -7.17 3.34
N GLY A 112 -30.31 -8.09 4.31
CA GLY A 112 -30.70 -9.49 4.11
C GLY A 112 -29.56 -10.42 3.64
N VAL A 113 -28.37 -9.87 3.36
CA VAL A 113 -27.17 -10.63 3.00
C VAL A 113 -26.41 -11.03 4.26
N GLY A 114 -26.14 -12.33 4.40
CA GLY A 114 -25.32 -12.86 5.49
C GLY A 114 -23.86 -12.45 5.37
N VAL A 115 -23.31 -11.88 6.45
CA VAL A 115 -21.92 -11.41 6.54
C VAL A 115 -21.31 -11.84 7.88
N LYS A 116 -20.00 -11.67 8.01
CA LYS A 116 -19.27 -11.81 9.26
C LYS A 116 -18.75 -10.44 9.70
N LYS A 117 -18.67 -10.19 11.01
CA LYS A 117 -18.05 -8.98 11.54
C LYS A 117 -17.11 -9.23 12.71
N VAL A 118 -16.20 -8.29 12.94
CA VAL A 118 -15.41 -8.14 14.16
C VAL A 118 -15.72 -6.76 14.75
N GLU A 119 -16.19 -6.74 15.99
CA GLU A 119 -16.45 -5.51 16.75
C GLU A 119 -15.18 -5.04 17.47
N SER A 120 -15.14 -3.76 17.87
CA SER A 120 -13.99 -3.11 18.52
C SER A 120 -12.70 -3.18 17.69
N PHE A 121 -12.83 -3.18 16.36
CA PHE A 121 -11.72 -3.16 15.43
C PHE A 121 -11.33 -1.70 15.14
N THR A 122 -10.30 -1.21 15.84
CA THR A 122 -9.88 0.21 15.81
C THR A 122 -8.72 0.50 14.84
N GLU A 123 -8.24 -0.52 14.12
CA GLU A 123 -7.07 -0.40 13.26
C GLU A 123 -7.44 0.18 11.89
N SER A 124 -6.64 1.12 11.39
CA SER A 124 -6.83 1.68 10.05
C SER A 124 -6.15 0.82 9.00
N ILE A 125 -6.93 0.00 8.30
CA ILE A 125 -6.44 -0.86 7.23
C ILE A 125 -6.93 -0.38 5.86
N THR A 126 -6.04 -0.39 4.86
CA THR A 126 -6.38 0.03 3.50
C THR A 126 -6.81 -1.15 2.61
N GLN A 127 -6.38 -2.36 2.97
CA GLN A 127 -6.57 -3.57 2.19
C GLN A 127 -6.75 -4.75 3.15
N LEU A 128 -7.70 -5.64 2.88
CA LEU A 128 -7.94 -6.85 3.67
C LEU A 128 -7.55 -8.09 2.87
N PHE A 129 -6.97 -9.08 3.55
CA PHE A 129 -6.61 -10.36 2.97
C PHE A 129 -7.20 -11.51 3.79
N VAL A 130 -7.75 -12.50 3.09
CA VAL A 130 -8.17 -13.78 3.66
C VAL A 130 -7.24 -14.85 3.09
N GLY A 131 -6.44 -15.48 3.95
CA GLY A 131 -5.31 -16.28 3.53
C GLY A 131 -4.25 -15.41 2.86
N ASN A 132 -4.00 -15.66 1.57
CA ASN A 132 -3.11 -14.84 0.73
C ASN A 132 -3.88 -14.04 -0.33
N ASP A 133 -5.21 -14.15 -0.36
CA ASP A 133 -6.04 -13.52 -1.38
C ASP A 133 -6.55 -12.17 -0.88
N GLN A 134 -6.47 -11.16 -1.74
CA GLN A 134 -6.99 -9.84 -1.46
C GLN A 134 -8.51 -9.82 -1.59
N MET A 135 -9.18 -9.21 -0.62
CA MET A 135 -10.61 -8.96 -0.64
C MET A 135 -10.95 -7.65 -1.37
N VAL A 136 -12.12 -7.62 -1.99
CA VAL A 136 -12.69 -6.50 -2.74
C VAL A 136 -13.32 -5.51 -1.78
N MET A 137 -13.08 -4.22 -1.93
CA MET A 137 -13.85 -3.23 -1.17
C MET A 137 -15.32 -3.36 -1.59
N ALA A 138 -16.24 -3.42 -0.62
CA ALA A 138 -17.68 -3.44 -0.89
C ALA A 138 -18.03 -2.34 -1.91
N ARG A 139 -18.54 -2.76 -3.08
CA ARG A 139 -18.70 -1.87 -4.23
C ARG A 139 -19.94 -2.14 -5.06
N TRP A 140 -20.40 -1.11 -5.75
CA TRP A 140 -21.39 -1.24 -6.82
C TRP A 140 -20.92 -0.50 -8.10
N PRO A 141 -21.09 -1.05 -9.30
CA PRO A 141 -21.46 -2.44 -9.57
C PRO A 141 -20.40 -3.43 -9.05
N ASN A 142 -20.84 -4.68 -8.92
CA ASN A 142 -20.04 -5.78 -8.41
C ASN A 142 -18.91 -6.15 -9.36
N ALA A 143 -17.71 -6.38 -8.82
CA ALA A 143 -16.55 -6.87 -9.57
C ALA A 143 -15.59 -7.63 -8.64
N GLN A 144 -14.64 -8.37 -9.19
CA GLN A 144 -13.76 -9.27 -8.44
C GLN A 144 -12.31 -9.19 -8.92
N PHE A 145 -11.37 -9.36 -7.97
CA PHE A 145 -9.95 -9.57 -8.29
C PHE A 145 -9.69 -10.96 -8.88
N SER A 146 -10.48 -11.97 -8.49
CA SER A 146 -10.27 -13.38 -8.83
C SER A 146 -10.55 -13.70 -10.30
N ASP A 147 -11.43 -12.94 -10.96
CA ASP A 147 -11.76 -13.09 -12.38
C ASP A 147 -11.31 -11.88 -13.23
N LEU A 148 -10.59 -10.94 -12.62
CA LEU A 148 -10.09 -9.71 -13.23
C LEU A 148 -11.16 -8.70 -13.67
N SER A 149 -12.44 -8.92 -13.40
CA SER A 149 -13.54 -7.99 -13.74
C SER A 149 -13.36 -6.61 -13.11
N ILE A 150 -12.65 -6.52 -11.98
CA ILE A 150 -12.32 -5.25 -11.34
C ILE A 150 -11.47 -4.30 -12.20
N TYR A 151 -10.77 -4.84 -13.20
CA TYR A 151 -9.94 -4.09 -14.14
C TYR A 151 -10.63 -3.80 -15.48
N ASP A 152 -11.89 -4.21 -15.63
CA ASP A 152 -12.65 -4.10 -16.86
C ASP A 152 -13.80 -3.09 -16.69
N HIS A 153 -13.90 -2.14 -17.63
CA HIS A 153 -14.94 -1.11 -17.63
C HIS A 153 -16.34 -1.67 -17.91
N ASP A 154 -16.44 -2.87 -18.49
CA ASP A 154 -17.73 -3.53 -18.71
C ASP A 154 -18.44 -3.90 -17.38
N ASN A 155 -17.73 -3.85 -16.25
CA ASN A 155 -18.27 -4.09 -14.90
C ASN A 155 -18.41 -2.79 -14.09
N TRP A 156 -18.53 -1.65 -14.78
CA TRP A 156 -18.72 -0.32 -14.21
C TRP A 156 -20.07 0.20 -14.68
N ALA A 157 -20.71 1.05 -13.87
CA ALA A 157 -21.90 1.75 -14.30
C ALA A 157 -21.53 2.79 -15.36
N GLN A 158 -22.46 3.08 -16.27
CA GLN A 158 -22.28 4.09 -17.31
C GLN A 158 -23.12 5.32 -17.01
N GLY A 159 -22.70 6.47 -17.54
CA GLY A 159 -23.46 7.71 -17.45
C GLY A 159 -23.99 8.17 -18.78
N GLU A 160 -25.22 8.69 -18.79
CA GLU A 160 -25.77 9.40 -19.94
C GLU A 160 -25.10 10.78 -20.01
N GLU A 161 -24.38 11.05 -21.09
CA GLU A 161 -23.63 12.30 -21.22
C GLU A 161 -24.55 13.49 -21.44
N SER A 162 -25.73 13.27 -22.05
CA SER A 162 -26.73 14.30 -22.26
C SER A 162 -27.51 14.61 -20.97
N GLY A 163 -27.25 15.78 -20.39
CA GLY A 163 -27.88 16.20 -19.13
C GLY A 163 -27.01 16.00 -17.90
N SER A 164 -25.91 15.27 -18.04
CA SER A 164 -24.82 15.22 -17.07
C SER A 164 -23.99 16.51 -17.10
N ILE A 165 -23.66 17.04 -15.92
CA ILE A 165 -22.89 18.26 -15.73
C ILE A 165 -21.91 18.12 -14.55
N ASP A 166 -20.95 19.04 -14.43
CA ASP A 166 -20.07 19.00 -13.27
C ASP A 166 -20.83 19.24 -11.96
N GLY A 167 -20.75 18.25 -11.07
CA GLY A 167 -21.47 18.15 -9.82
C GLY A 167 -22.68 17.21 -9.87
N SER A 168 -23.11 16.76 -11.06
CA SER A 168 -24.31 15.93 -11.24
C SER A 168 -24.22 15.02 -12.47
N PHE A 169 -24.27 13.71 -12.28
CA PHE A 169 -24.32 12.73 -13.38
C PHE A 169 -25.65 11.99 -13.40
N LEU A 170 -26.11 11.67 -14.60
CA LEU A 170 -27.15 10.67 -14.84
C LEU A 170 -26.48 9.30 -14.93
N ILE A 171 -27.04 8.29 -14.28
CA ILE A 171 -26.63 6.89 -14.41
C ILE A 171 -27.50 6.28 -15.51
N ASP A 172 -26.88 5.81 -16.59
CA ASP A 172 -27.57 5.11 -17.66
C ASP A 172 -28.00 3.72 -17.17
N GLU A 173 -29.28 3.62 -16.79
CA GLU A 173 -29.84 2.40 -16.21
C GLU A 173 -30.10 1.30 -17.25
N THR A 174 -29.84 1.56 -18.54
CA THR A 174 -29.87 0.52 -19.56
C THR A 174 -28.65 -0.40 -19.50
N TYR A 175 -27.55 0.06 -18.89
CA TYR A 175 -26.37 -0.75 -18.61
C TYR A 175 -26.38 -1.31 -17.20
N GLU A 176 -26.49 -0.46 -16.18
CA GLU A 176 -26.44 -0.86 -14.77
C GLU A 176 -27.44 -0.08 -13.94
N ASN A 177 -28.36 -0.80 -13.30
CA ASN A 177 -29.44 -0.22 -12.51
C ASN A 177 -29.20 -0.50 -11.01
N PRO A 178 -29.05 0.53 -10.15
CA PRO A 178 -28.84 0.34 -8.72
C PRO A 178 -30.06 -0.26 -7.99
N GLY A 179 -31.24 -0.30 -8.62
CA GLY A 179 -32.44 -0.88 -8.06
C GLY A 179 -32.93 -0.09 -6.86
N SER A 180 -33.01 -0.72 -5.68
CA SER A 180 -33.34 0.00 -4.43
C SER A 180 -32.09 0.52 -3.68
N LEU A 181 -30.90 0.30 -4.22
CA LEU A 181 -29.65 0.68 -3.57
C LEU A 181 -29.44 2.20 -3.65
N SER A 182 -29.36 2.86 -2.50
CA SER A 182 -29.00 4.27 -2.47
C SER A 182 -27.48 4.44 -2.61
N LEU A 183 -27.03 5.19 -3.63
CA LEU A 183 -25.63 5.54 -3.82
C LEU A 183 -25.19 6.77 -3.00
N ALA A 184 -26.11 7.46 -2.33
CA ALA A 184 -25.79 8.62 -1.49
C ALA A 184 -24.89 8.22 -0.31
N ASN A 185 -23.99 9.13 0.09
CA ASN A 185 -22.99 8.94 1.14
C ASN A 185 -21.98 7.81 0.86
N SER A 186 -21.78 7.48 -0.42
CA SER A 186 -20.70 6.61 -0.89
C SER A 186 -19.55 7.46 -1.47
N ILE A 187 -18.46 6.80 -1.83
CA ILE A 187 -17.37 7.36 -2.61
C ILE A 187 -17.57 6.93 -4.06
N GLY A 188 -17.86 7.86 -4.96
CA GLY A 188 -17.88 7.62 -6.39
C GLY A 188 -16.47 7.72 -6.98
N ILE A 189 -16.08 6.71 -7.75
CA ILE A 189 -14.87 6.67 -8.55
C ILE A 189 -15.29 6.91 -10.00
N LEU A 190 -15.06 8.14 -10.47
CA LEU A 190 -15.64 8.68 -11.68
C LEU A 190 -14.58 8.80 -12.78
N ASN A 191 -14.57 7.89 -13.75
CA ASN A 191 -13.72 7.99 -14.94
C ASN A 191 -14.44 8.81 -16.01
N VAL A 192 -14.37 10.14 -15.87
CA VAL A 192 -15.15 11.11 -16.67
C VAL A 192 -14.30 12.15 -17.40
N GLY A 193 -12.97 12.08 -17.23
CA GLY A 193 -12.03 13.01 -17.87
C GLY A 193 -11.24 12.40 -19.02
N SER A 194 -11.75 11.34 -19.66
CA SER A 194 -11.05 10.54 -20.69
C SER A 194 -9.70 9.98 -20.19
N PHE A 195 -9.74 8.79 -19.59
CA PHE A 195 -8.61 8.14 -18.88
C PHE A 195 -8.22 8.81 -17.56
N ARG A 196 -8.95 9.84 -17.12
CA ARG A 196 -8.78 10.47 -15.81
C ARG A 196 -9.93 10.06 -14.89
N THR A 197 -9.55 9.59 -13.71
CA THR A 197 -10.48 9.15 -12.67
C THR A 197 -10.43 10.11 -11.49
N PHE A 198 -11.59 10.48 -10.98
CA PHE A 198 -11.75 11.37 -9.82
C PHE A 198 -12.58 10.65 -8.75
N ASN A 199 -12.15 10.74 -7.49
CA ASN A 199 -12.92 10.28 -6.34
C ASN A 199 -13.77 11.44 -5.80
N ARG A 200 -15.05 11.20 -5.52
CA ARG A 200 -15.96 12.20 -4.94
C ARG A 200 -16.94 11.57 -3.97
N ASN A 201 -17.23 12.26 -2.88
CA ASN A 201 -18.33 11.87 -2.01
C ASN A 201 -19.65 12.15 -2.74
N ILE A 202 -20.49 11.14 -2.85
CA ILE A 202 -21.82 11.26 -3.46
C ILE A 202 -22.75 11.90 -2.43
N ALA A 203 -23.21 13.12 -2.72
CA ALA A 203 -24.05 13.90 -1.83
C ALA A 203 -25.50 13.42 -1.87
N THR A 204 -26.04 13.16 -3.07
CA THR A 204 -27.42 12.66 -3.23
C THR A 204 -27.49 11.59 -4.31
N HIS A 205 -28.48 10.72 -4.19
CA HIS A 205 -28.91 9.78 -5.22
C HIS A 205 -30.43 9.89 -5.33
N THR A 206 -30.92 10.45 -6.42
CA THR A 206 -32.34 10.64 -6.67
C THR A 206 -32.81 9.56 -7.62
N GLN A 207 -33.61 8.64 -7.08
CA GLN A 207 -34.17 7.56 -7.85
C GLN A 207 -35.42 8.03 -8.60
N GLN A 208 -35.49 7.77 -9.91
CA GLN A 208 -36.56 8.31 -10.75
C GLN A 208 -37.01 7.35 -11.84
N GLY A 209 -38.02 7.77 -12.62
CA GLY A 209 -38.43 7.01 -13.80
C GLY A 209 -37.44 7.26 -14.94
N GLY A 210 -36.61 6.27 -15.25
CA GLY A 210 -35.50 6.40 -16.19
C GLY A 210 -34.18 6.54 -15.44
N ASP A 211 -33.20 7.22 -16.03
CA ASP A 211 -31.85 7.33 -15.47
C ASP A 211 -31.82 8.04 -14.13
N ASP A 212 -31.25 7.38 -13.12
CA ASP A 212 -31.08 7.93 -11.77
C ASP A 212 -30.06 9.08 -11.75
N VAL A 213 -30.24 10.04 -10.84
CA VAL A 213 -29.35 11.21 -10.74
C VAL A 213 -28.49 11.10 -9.49
N ILE A 214 -27.17 11.12 -9.66
CA ILE A 214 -26.23 11.36 -8.56
C ILE A 214 -25.74 12.80 -8.55
N THR A 215 -25.58 13.38 -7.36
CA THR A 215 -24.80 14.60 -7.18
C THR A 215 -23.62 14.34 -6.27
N TYR A 216 -22.55 15.10 -6.42
CA TYR A 216 -21.34 14.90 -5.63
C TYR A 216 -20.75 16.21 -5.11
N THR A 217 -20.10 16.12 -3.95
CA THR A 217 -19.44 17.29 -3.33
C THR A 217 -18.22 17.70 -4.13
N ASN A 218 -17.90 18.99 -4.18
CA ASN A 218 -16.70 19.55 -4.84
C ASN A 218 -16.62 19.18 -6.34
N PRO A 219 -17.05 20.08 -7.25
CA PRO A 219 -16.94 19.89 -8.70
C PRO A 219 -15.52 19.48 -9.16
N ILE A 220 -15.42 18.86 -10.34
CA ILE A 220 -14.17 18.33 -10.92
C ILE A 220 -13.39 19.39 -11.70
N GLY A 221 -14.09 20.23 -12.48
CA GLY A 221 -13.56 21.23 -13.42
C GLY A 221 -12.93 22.47 -12.77
N ASP A 222 -13.00 23.63 -13.44
CA ASP A 222 -12.15 24.84 -13.24
C ASP A 222 -11.96 25.40 -11.81
N ASN A 223 -12.66 24.90 -10.78
CA ASN A 223 -12.45 25.23 -9.37
C ASN A 223 -12.36 24.00 -8.43
N GLY A 224 -12.10 22.82 -8.98
CA GLY A 224 -12.00 21.54 -8.28
C GLY A 224 -10.57 21.04 -8.07
N LEU A 225 -10.42 19.90 -7.38
CA LEU A 225 -9.13 19.22 -7.15
C LEU A 225 -8.46 18.67 -8.44
N GLY A 226 -9.03 18.92 -9.63
CA GLY A 226 -8.44 18.63 -10.95
C GLY A 226 -7.96 19.87 -11.73
N ALA A 227 -8.24 21.07 -11.23
CA ALA A 227 -7.86 22.33 -11.87
C ALA A 227 -6.34 22.53 -11.78
N GLY A 228 -5.63 22.31 -12.90
CA GLY A 228 -4.17 22.46 -13.00
C GLY A 228 -3.46 21.34 -13.76
N LEU A 229 -4.15 20.23 -14.07
CA LEU A 229 -3.66 19.21 -15.00
C LEU A 229 -3.93 19.67 -16.44
N SER A 230 -3.06 19.34 -17.42
CA SER A 230 -3.21 19.81 -18.82
C SER A 230 -4.65 19.61 -19.34
N ASN A 231 -5.21 20.60 -20.05
CA ASN A 231 -6.64 20.68 -20.43
C ASN A 231 -7.62 20.82 -19.23
N ASN A 232 -7.29 21.65 -18.23
CA ASN A 232 -8.19 22.17 -17.20
C ASN A 232 -9.00 21.18 -16.33
N GLY A 233 -8.66 19.89 -16.28
CA GLY A 233 -9.48 18.92 -15.55
C GLY A 233 -10.90 18.80 -16.12
N GLU A 234 -11.07 19.15 -17.39
CA GLU A 234 -12.37 19.16 -18.06
C GLU A 234 -13.01 17.77 -18.05
N LEU A 235 -14.26 17.74 -17.59
CA LEU A 235 -15.18 16.66 -17.92
C LEU A 235 -15.27 16.50 -19.43
N LYS A 236 -15.36 15.27 -19.89
CA LYS A 236 -15.58 14.96 -21.31
C LYS A 236 -17.05 14.66 -21.54
N ASP A 237 -17.52 14.93 -22.73
CA ASP A 237 -18.89 14.69 -23.20
C ASP A 237 -19.05 13.27 -23.78
N LYS A 238 -18.24 12.33 -23.29
CA LYS A 238 -18.23 10.93 -23.72
C LYS A 238 -17.64 10.04 -22.64
N HIS A 239 -18.05 8.77 -22.67
CA HIS A 239 -17.40 7.67 -21.96
C HIS A 239 -17.36 7.90 -20.45
N HIS A 240 -18.52 8.16 -19.85
CA HIS A 240 -18.67 8.27 -18.39
C HIS A 240 -18.80 6.88 -17.79
N TYR A 241 -17.79 6.48 -17.00
CA TYR A 241 -17.82 5.22 -16.26
C TYR A 241 -17.66 5.47 -14.76
N PHE A 242 -18.44 4.73 -13.97
CA PHE A 242 -18.50 4.89 -12.52
C PHE A 242 -18.43 3.55 -11.81
N PHE A 243 -17.81 3.56 -10.64
CA PHE A 243 -18.18 2.61 -9.59
C PHE A 243 -18.14 3.32 -8.24
N PHE A 244 -18.78 2.72 -7.26
CA PHE A 244 -19.01 3.32 -5.95
C PHE A 244 -18.50 2.37 -4.88
N GLU A 245 -17.81 2.92 -3.88
CA GLU A 245 -17.26 2.22 -2.74
C GLU A 245 -17.61 2.96 -1.44
N GLY A 246 -17.13 2.48 -0.30
CA GLY A 246 -17.15 3.25 0.94
C GLY A 246 -18.53 3.30 1.60
N LYS A 247 -19.39 2.32 1.30
CA LYS A 247 -20.71 2.20 1.92
C LYS A 247 -21.01 0.75 2.30
N LYS A 248 -21.45 0.54 3.54
CA LYS A 248 -21.70 -0.78 4.12
C LYS A 248 -22.74 -1.58 3.34
N GLU A 249 -23.75 -0.91 2.81
CA GLU A 249 -24.84 -1.51 2.03
C GLU A 249 -24.38 -2.08 0.68
N PHE A 250 -23.16 -1.78 0.22
CA PHE A 250 -22.58 -2.40 -0.97
C PHE A 250 -22.00 -3.78 -0.69
N LEU A 251 -21.95 -4.23 0.58
CA LEU A 251 -21.41 -5.52 0.95
C LEU A 251 -22.43 -6.63 0.66
N ASP A 252 -22.50 -7.08 -0.60
CA ASP A 252 -23.52 -8.01 -1.07
C ASP A 252 -22.96 -9.26 -1.78
N ASN A 253 -21.68 -9.24 -2.17
CA ASN A 253 -21.05 -10.31 -2.92
C ASN A 253 -19.87 -10.97 -2.17
N GLN A 254 -19.48 -12.16 -2.59
CA GLN A 254 -18.36 -12.86 -1.96
C GLN A 254 -17.06 -12.08 -2.11
N ASN A 255 -16.16 -12.30 -1.15
CA ASN A 255 -14.83 -11.68 -1.10
C ASN A 255 -14.87 -10.18 -0.84
N GLU A 256 -16.02 -9.60 -0.52
CA GLU A 256 -16.13 -8.19 -0.22
C GLU A 256 -15.91 -7.88 1.26
N TRP A 257 -15.42 -6.68 1.57
CA TRP A 257 -15.25 -6.20 2.93
C TRP A 257 -15.54 -4.70 3.06
N PHE A 258 -15.90 -4.28 4.27
CA PHE A 258 -16.15 -2.89 4.62
C PHE A 258 -15.64 -2.59 6.02
N LEU A 259 -14.96 -1.45 6.19
CA LEU A 259 -14.48 -0.98 7.49
C LEU A 259 -15.33 0.21 7.95
N ASP A 260 -16.13 -0.02 8.96
CA ASP A 260 -17.01 0.98 9.57
C ASP A 260 -16.25 1.71 10.68
N HIS A 261 -15.41 2.65 10.29
CA HIS A 261 -14.58 3.46 11.21
C HIS A 261 -15.39 4.22 12.26
N ALA A 262 -16.60 4.64 11.93
CA ALA A 262 -17.43 5.40 12.85
C ALA A 262 -17.92 4.55 14.04
N ASN A 263 -17.92 3.22 13.87
CA ASN A 263 -18.45 2.27 14.86
C ASN A 263 -17.41 1.22 15.30
N ASP A 264 -16.16 1.32 14.85
CA ASP A 264 -15.08 0.35 15.09
C ASP A 264 -15.48 -1.10 14.74
N VAL A 265 -16.06 -1.30 13.55
CA VAL A 265 -16.47 -2.64 13.08
C VAL A 265 -15.88 -2.96 11.71
N LEU A 266 -15.23 -4.12 11.61
CA LEU A 266 -14.81 -4.69 10.33
C LEU A 266 -15.83 -5.72 9.86
N TYR A 267 -16.39 -5.53 8.67
CA TYR A 267 -17.31 -6.47 8.03
C TYR A 267 -16.62 -7.19 6.87
N LEU A 268 -16.95 -8.46 6.69
CA LEU A 268 -16.45 -9.32 5.62
C LEU A 268 -17.58 -10.24 5.16
N LYS A 269 -17.80 -10.34 3.85
CA LYS A 269 -18.55 -11.43 3.25
C LYS A 269 -17.54 -12.48 2.76
N PRO A 270 -17.28 -13.53 3.56
CA PRO A 270 -16.13 -14.39 3.33
C PRO A 270 -16.24 -15.17 2.02
N PRO A 271 -15.11 -15.60 1.44
CA PRO A 271 -15.12 -16.55 0.34
C PRO A 271 -15.86 -17.84 0.75
N ASN A 272 -16.53 -18.47 -0.22
CA ASN A 272 -17.27 -19.69 0.02
C ASN A 272 -16.42 -20.80 0.68
N GLY A 273 -16.93 -21.36 1.77
CA GLY A 273 -16.31 -22.50 2.45
C GLY A 273 -15.08 -22.16 3.30
N ILE A 274 -14.75 -20.89 3.48
CA ILE A 274 -13.65 -20.47 4.37
C ILE A 274 -14.07 -20.49 5.83
N ASP A 275 -13.27 -21.17 6.65
CA ASP A 275 -13.35 -21.09 8.11
C ASP A 275 -12.44 -19.98 8.63
N LEU A 276 -13.05 -18.85 9.01
CA LEU A 276 -12.33 -17.67 9.50
C LEU A 276 -11.59 -17.90 10.83
N ASN A 277 -11.83 -19.01 11.54
CA ASN A 277 -11.05 -19.35 12.74
C ASN A 277 -9.71 -20.02 12.42
N ASN A 278 -9.60 -20.62 11.23
CA ASN A 278 -8.42 -21.38 10.80
C ASN A 278 -7.69 -20.76 9.61
N THR A 279 -8.30 -19.77 8.95
CA THR A 279 -7.68 -19.02 7.87
C THR A 279 -7.12 -17.69 8.40
N PRO A 280 -5.83 -17.39 8.18
CA PRO A 280 -5.26 -16.10 8.56
C PRO A 280 -5.97 -14.95 7.88
N ILE A 281 -6.38 -13.93 8.64
CA ILE A 281 -6.96 -12.70 8.10
C ILE A 281 -6.08 -11.55 8.53
N ARG A 282 -5.70 -10.70 7.59
CA ARG A 282 -4.75 -9.62 7.83
C ARG A 282 -5.11 -8.37 7.06
N GLY A 283 -4.78 -7.22 7.63
CA GLY A 283 -5.05 -5.91 7.03
C GLY A 283 -3.77 -5.10 6.83
N LYS A 284 -3.63 -4.45 5.67
CA LYS A 284 -2.51 -3.55 5.35
C LYS A 284 -2.61 -2.25 6.14
N ILE A 285 -1.61 -1.95 6.96
CA ILE A 285 -1.56 -0.74 7.80
C ILE A 285 -0.53 0.30 7.33
N ARG A 286 0.39 -0.08 6.44
CA ARG A 286 1.48 0.80 5.99
C ARG A 286 1.82 0.60 4.53
N ASP A 287 2.12 1.71 3.86
CA ASP A 287 2.56 1.70 2.47
C ASP A 287 4.04 1.36 2.38
N TYR A 288 4.87 2.02 3.18
CA TYR A 288 6.32 1.86 3.16
C TYR A 288 6.82 1.17 4.43
N SER A 289 7.42 -0.01 4.28
CA SER A 289 8.11 -0.70 5.39
C SER A 289 9.60 -0.45 5.38
N ILE A 290 10.16 0.04 4.27
CA ILE A 290 11.53 0.56 4.21
C ILE A 290 11.47 1.98 3.67
N SER A 291 11.98 2.92 4.46
CA SER A 291 12.13 4.33 4.09
C SER A 291 13.61 4.69 4.08
N ILE A 292 14.08 5.16 2.94
CA ILE A 292 15.49 5.50 2.69
C ILE A 292 15.58 7.00 2.41
N SER A 293 16.37 7.72 3.20
CA SER A 293 16.60 9.14 2.98
C SER A 293 18.08 9.52 3.06
N GLY A 294 18.49 10.49 2.25
CA GLY A 294 19.84 11.06 2.28
C GLY A 294 20.97 10.05 2.12
N SER A 295 20.73 8.90 1.48
CA SER A 295 21.68 7.78 1.44
C SER A 295 22.28 7.60 0.04
N GLU A 296 23.52 7.13 -0.03
CA GLU A 296 24.23 6.84 -1.27
C GLU A 296 24.84 5.43 -1.23
N HIS A 297 24.85 4.75 -2.39
CA HIS A 297 25.51 3.45 -2.56
C HIS A 297 25.00 2.35 -1.61
N LEU A 298 23.68 2.14 -1.61
CA LEU A 298 23.00 1.14 -0.78
C LEU A 298 22.22 0.15 -1.64
N LYS A 299 22.32 -1.13 -1.28
CA LYS A 299 21.69 -2.24 -1.99
C LYS A 299 20.67 -2.95 -1.11
N ILE A 300 19.46 -3.13 -1.63
CA ILE A 300 18.43 -4.01 -1.07
C ILE A 300 18.24 -5.16 -2.05
N ASN A 301 18.49 -6.38 -1.59
CA ASN A 301 18.56 -7.54 -2.46
C ASN A 301 17.79 -8.75 -1.89
N GLY A 302 17.09 -9.49 -2.76
CA GLY A 302 16.55 -10.81 -2.43
C GLY A 302 15.38 -10.84 -1.42
N LEU A 303 14.73 -9.70 -1.17
CA LEU A 303 13.63 -9.59 -0.20
C LEU A 303 12.26 -9.71 -0.86
N ILE A 304 11.27 -10.22 -0.11
CA ILE A 304 9.87 -10.24 -0.53
C ILE A 304 9.12 -9.17 0.27
N PHE A 305 8.38 -8.31 -0.42
CA PHE A 305 7.49 -7.33 0.18
C PHE A 305 6.06 -7.78 -0.01
N PHE A 306 5.30 -7.87 1.09
CA PHE A 306 3.88 -8.20 1.07
C PHE A 306 3.08 -7.04 1.65
N ALA A 307 2.11 -6.55 0.88
CA ALA A 307 1.26 -5.42 1.25
C ALA A 307 2.06 -4.18 1.67
N THR A 308 3.23 -3.94 1.06
CA THR A 308 4.11 -2.81 1.35
C THR A 308 5.16 -2.65 0.26
N THR A 309 5.89 -1.53 0.29
CA THR A 309 6.96 -1.23 -0.65
C THR A 309 8.06 -0.38 0.03
N ILE A 310 8.98 0.14 -0.79
CA ILE A 310 10.11 0.98 -0.39
C ILE A 310 9.82 2.43 -0.80
N HIS A 311 10.12 3.38 0.08
CA HIS A 311 10.18 4.80 -0.26
C HIS A 311 11.61 5.31 -0.22
N THR A 312 12.03 6.03 -1.26
CA THR A 312 13.37 6.63 -1.33
C THR A 312 13.26 8.13 -1.62
N SER A 313 13.96 8.96 -0.84
CA SER A 313 14.02 10.41 -1.05
C SER A 313 15.44 10.94 -0.86
N GLY A 314 15.83 11.94 -1.66
CA GLY A 314 17.13 12.61 -1.54
C GLY A 314 18.34 11.66 -1.55
N SER A 315 18.25 10.52 -2.23
CA SER A 315 19.23 9.44 -2.19
C SER A 315 19.78 9.16 -3.60
N LYS A 316 21.00 8.63 -3.72
CA LYS A 316 21.67 8.34 -5.00
C LYS A 316 22.22 6.92 -5.03
N ASN A 317 22.36 6.33 -6.22
CA ASN A 317 22.97 5.01 -6.39
C ASN A 317 22.35 3.93 -5.47
N ILE A 318 21.01 3.94 -5.36
CA ILE A 318 20.26 2.91 -4.64
C ILE A 318 19.97 1.76 -5.60
N GLU A 319 20.37 0.55 -5.24
CA GLU A 319 20.09 -0.66 -5.99
C GLU A 319 18.99 -1.46 -5.29
N ILE A 320 17.90 -1.77 -6.01
CA ILE A 320 16.88 -2.71 -5.58
C ILE A 320 16.90 -3.86 -6.59
N SER A 321 17.37 -5.03 -6.18
CA SER A 321 17.57 -6.16 -7.07
C SER A 321 16.98 -7.45 -6.48
N GLU A 322 16.50 -8.35 -7.35
CA GLU A 322 16.01 -9.69 -6.95
C GLU A 322 14.90 -9.69 -5.88
N CYS A 323 14.17 -8.57 -5.75
CA CYS A 323 13.07 -8.43 -4.82
C CYS A 323 11.73 -8.79 -5.49
N ASN A 324 10.78 -9.32 -4.72
CA ASN A 324 9.40 -9.53 -5.17
C ASN A 324 8.46 -8.61 -4.42
N PHE A 325 7.52 -7.98 -5.13
CA PHE A 325 6.54 -7.08 -4.55
C PHE A 325 5.13 -7.62 -4.79
N TYR A 326 4.46 -8.00 -3.71
CA TYR A 326 3.07 -8.43 -3.71
C TYR A 326 2.23 -7.36 -3.05
N PHE A 327 1.22 -6.85 -3.78
CA PHE A 327 0.34 -5.79 -3.29
C PHE A 327 1.09 -4.53 -2.80
N PRO A 328 2.04 -3.98 -3.58
CA PRO A 328 2.92 -2.90 -3.12
C PRO A 328 2.19 -1.58 -2.84
N SER A 329 1.06 -1.38 -3.51
CA SER A 329 0.22 -0.19 -3.39
C SER A 329 -1.25 -0.60 -3.37
N HIS A 330 -2.05 0.22 -2.70
CA HIS A 330 -3.50 0.08 -2.69
C HIS A 330 -4.13 1.46 -2.43
N SER A 331 -5.36 1.67 -2.89
CA SER A 331 -6.05 2.93 -2.61
C SER A 331 -6.35 3.06 -1.11
N ARG A 332 -6.41 4.29 -0.60
CA ARG A 332 -6.76 4.56 0.80
C ARG A 332 -8.24 4.94 0.98
N ARG A 333 -9.07 4.76 -0.06
CA ARG A 333 -10.47 5.19 -0.09
C ARG A 333 -11.33 4.61 1.02
N MET A 334 -11.04 3.38 1.48
CA MET A 334 -11.75 2.78 2.62
C MET A 334 -11.60 3.62 3.91
N LEU A 335 -10.53 4.40 4.02
CA LEU A 335 -10.29 5.32 5.14
C LEU A 335 -10.87 6.73 4.90
N GLY A 336 -11.43 7.00 3.71
CA GLY A 336 -11.90 8.33 3.30
C GLY A 336 -10.81 9.29 2.79
N ASP A 337 -9.59 8.80 2.56
CA ASP A 337 -8.42 9.56 2.11
C ASP A 337 -8.39 9.90 0.60
#